data_AF-A0A3A9U9U6-F1
#
_entry.id   AF-A0A3A9U9U6-F1
#
_cell.length_a   1.000
_cell.length_b   1.000
_cell.length_c   1.000
_cell.angle_alpha   90.00
_cell.angle_beta   90.00
_cell.angle_gamma   90.00
#
_symmetry.space_group_name_H-M   'P 1'
#
loop_
_entity.id
_entity.type
_entity.pdbx_description
1 polymer ?
#
loop_
_entity_poly.entity_id
_entity_poly.type
_entity_poly.pdbx_seq_one_letter_code
_entity_poly.pdbx_strand_id
1 'polypeptide(L)'
;MSPDLASTSEQATIDPSIYWERSGVLARASSQGALFSLYLAMQQHSVAEPFEIEAATSDFEIQNSIEAQLAALNHYKRPSLSVNENEWTDMDVHSNLVATDFESARLYLSMKPAPLAQTDDAKRIPNDVVDNCSLATQKRLKRQYANAFKEDNTLLYEIISSQGEGRYGKDKHQTTTPDFSSFENIA
;
A
#
# COMPACT_ATOMS: atom_id res chain seq x y z
N MET A 1 -32.79 -3.79 -15.94
CA MET A 1 -31.61 -3.53 -16.79
C MET A 1 -30.44 -3.37 -15.85
N SER A 2 -29.65 -4.42 -15.70
CA SER A 2 -28.48 -4.45 -14.84
C SER A 2 -27.34 -3.66 -15.49
N PRO A 3 -26.61 -2.81 -14.76
CA PRO A 3 -25.29 -2.40 -15.19
C PRO A 3 -24.31 -3.51 -14.82
N ASP A 4 -23.72 -4.13 -15.84
CA ASP A 4 -22.51 -4.94 -15.72
C ASP A 4 -21.42 -4.10 -15.05
N LEU A 5 -21.15 -4.39 -13.78
CA LEU A 5 -19.90 -4.00 -13.12
C LEU A 5 -18.81 -4.85 -13.74
N ALA A 6 -18.31 -4.41 -14.88
CA ALA A 6 -17.01 -4.81 -15.38
C ALA A 6 -16.00 -4.44 -14.30
N SER A 7 -15.58 -5.43 -13.51
CA SER A 7 -14.35 -5.42 -12.75
C SER A 7 -13.20 -5.37 -13.76
N THR A 8 -12.98 -4.21 -14.38
CA THR A 8 -11.67 -3.84 -14.89
C THR A 8 -10.78 -3.79 -13.65
N SER A 9 -10.08 -4.89 -13.40
CA SER A 9 -8.86 -4.87 -12.62
C SER A 9 -8.02 -3.75 -13.22
N GLU A 10 -7.90 -2.63 -12.52
CA GLU A 10 -6.89 -1.64 -12.84
C GLU A 10 -5.56 -2.37 -12.71
N GLN A 11 -5.05 -2.89 -13.82
CA GLN A 11 -3.68 -3.34 -13.95
C GLN A 11 -2.84 -2.08 -13.82
N ALA A 12 -2.62 -1.66 -12.58
CA ALA A 12 -1.71 -0.59 -12.26
C ALA A 12 -0.37 -0.96 -12.89
N THR A 13 0.06 -0.14 -13.84
CA THR A 13 1.25 -0.44 -14.64
C THR A 13 2.43 -0.50 -13.70
N ILE A 14 3.19 -1.60 -13.77
CA ILE A 14 4.48 -1.72 -13.08
C ILE A 14 5.40 -0.61 -13.61
N ASP A 15 6.19 0.00 -12.74
CA ASP A 15 7.14 1.06 -13.14
C ASP A 15 8.03 0.53 -14.29
N PRO A 16 8.00 1.16 -15.49
CA PRO A 16 8.75 0.69 -16.65
C PRO A 16 10.27 0.63 -16.43
N SER A 17 10.81 1.34 -15.44
CA SER A 17 12.23 1.26 -15.07
C SER A 17 12.63 -0.12 -14.50
N ILE A 18 11.71 -0.86 -13.87
CA ILE A 18 11.95 -2.22 -13.34
C ILE A 18 12.27 -3.20 -14.48
N TYR A 19 11.78 -2.92 -15.68
CA TYR A 19 12.06 -3.74 -16.86
C TYR A 19 13.55 -3.83 -17.16
N TRP A 20 14.35 -2.79 -16.87
CA TRP A 20 15.79 -2.81 -17.19
C TRP A 20 16.60 -3.77 -16.32
N GLU A 21 16.19 -4.00 -15.06
CA GLU A 21 16.76 -5.05 -14.21
C GLU A 21 16.28 -6.44 -14.64
N ARG A 22 14.96 -6.61 -14.83
CA ARG A 22 14.37 -7.91 -15.13
C ARG A 22 14.74 -8.45 -16.52
N SER A 23 14.96 -7.57 -17.49
CA SER A 23 15.33 -7.94 -18.87
C SER A 23 16.82 -8.23 -19.06
N GLY A 24 17.66 -7.96 -18.05
CA GLY A 24 19.11 -8.14 -18.14
C GLY A 24 19.81 -7.16 -19.09
N VAL A 25 19.15 -6.07 -19.53
CA VAL A 25 19.73 -5.04 -20.39
C VAL A 25 20.92 -4.35 -19.72
N LEU A 26 20.85 -4.12 -18.40
CA LEU A 26 21.97 -3.61 -17.60
C LEU A 26 23.18 -4.56 -17.62
N ALA A 27 22.94 -5.85 -17.42
CA ALA A 27 23.99 -6.87 -17.43
C ALA A 27 24.68 -6.93 -18.81
N ARG A 28 23.91 -6.80 -19.90
CA ARG A 28 24.45 -6.73 -21.27
C ARG A 28 25.24 -5.46 -21.53
N ALA A 29 24.78 -4.32 -21.01
CA ALA A 29 25.44 -3.03 -21.16
C ALA A 29 26.74 -2.91 -20.33
N SER A 30 27.00 -3.80 -19.37
CA SER A 30 28.22 -3.80 -18.54
C SER A 30 29.52 -3.79 -19.35
N SER A 31 29.51 -4.38 -20.55
CA SER A 31 30.64 -4.40 -21.49
C SER A 31 30.96 -3.03 -22.10
N GLN A 32 30.03 -2.08 -22.04
CA GLN A 32 30.16 -0.73 -22.59
C GLN A 32 29.92 0.29 -21.47
N GLY A 33 31.01 0.73 -20.82
CA GLY A 33 30.96 1.57 -19.63
C GLY A 33 30.10 2.84 -19.77
N ALA A 34 30.10 3.48 -20.94
CA ALA A 34 29.27 4.68 -21.19
C ALA A 34 27.77 4.34 -21.20
N LEU A 35 27.35 3.29 -21.91
CA LEU A 35 25.94 2.86 -21.91
C LEU A 35 25.53 2.33 -20.54
N PHE A 36 26.40 1.57 -19.88
CA PHE A 36 26.17 1.12 -18.52
C PHE A 36 25.92 2.30 -17.57
N SER A 37 26.77 3.33 -17.61
CA SER A 37 26.61 4.52 -16.78
C SER A 37 25.32 5.29 -17.08
N LEU A 38 24.90 5.34 -18.35
CA LEU A 38 23.65 5.98 -18.75
C LEU A 38 22.43 5.20 -18.24
N TYR A 39 22.40 3.88 -18.43
CA TYR A 39 21.32 3.04 -17.90
C TYR A 39 21.25 3.09 -16.38
N LEU A 40 22.40 3.08 -15.68
CA LEU A 40 22.46 3.22 -14.23
C LEU A 40 21.94 4.60 -13.79
N ALA A 41 22.32 5.68 -14.48
CA ALA A 41 21.80 7.02 -14.18
C ALA A 41 20.28 7.11 -14.40
N MET A 42 19.75 6.52 -15.47
CA MET A 42 18.29 6.46 -15.69
C MET A 42 17.59 5.61 -14.62
N GLN A 43 18.26 4.56 -14.12
CA GLN A 43 17.75 3.70 -13.06
C GLN A 43 17.86 4.33 -11.66
N GLN A 44 18.84 5.18 -11.36
CA GLN A 44 18.92 5.86 -10.05
C GLN A 44 17.72 6.80 -9.81
N HIS A 45 17.00 7.17 -10.88
CA HIS A 45 15.74 7.90 -10.80
C HIS A 45 14.51 6.99 -10.86
N SER A 46 14.71 5.67 -10.92
CA SER A 46 13.66 4.65 -10.86
C SER A 46 12.92 4.75 -9.54
N VAL A 47 11.59 4.81 -9.64
CA VAL A 47 10.67 5.25 -8.59
C VAL A 47 10.05 4.02 -7.89
N ALA A 48 10.69 2.86 -7.98
CA ALA A 48 10.15 1.64 -7.40
C ALA A 48 10.33 1.66 -5.87
N GLU A 49 9.21 1.68 -5.15
CA GLU A 49 9.18 1.32 -3.75
C GLU A 49 9.57 -0.17 -3.63
N PRO A 50 10.22 -0.58 -2.52
CA PRO A 50 10.37 -2.00 -2.23
C PRO A 50 9.01 -2.69 -2.34
N PHE A 51 8.99 -3.88 -2.94
CA PHE A 51 7.76 -4.65 -3.07
C PHE A 51 7.21 -4.95 -1.66
N GLU A 52 5.92 -4.70 -1.47
CA GLU A 52 5.21 -5.07 -0.26
C GLU A 52 4.14 -6.10 -0.61
N ILE A 53 4.09 -7.19 0.16
CA ILE A 53 3.04 -8.18 0.07
C ILE A 53 1.95 -7.73 1.05
N GLU A 54 0.74 -7.49 0.56
CA GLU A 54 -0.37 -7.07 1.41
C GLU A 54 -0.65 -8.16 2.46
N ALA A 55 -0.29 -7.88 3.72
CA ALA A 55 -0.71 -8.70 4.83
C ALA A 55 -2.23 -8.57 4.99
N ALA A 56 -2.92 -9.70 5.11
CA ALA A 56 -4.36 -9.71 5.36
C ALA A 56 -4.65 -9.01 6.71
N THR A 57 -5.08 -7.76 6.67
CA THR A 57 -5.61 -7.07 7.84
C THR A 57 -6.94 -7.73 8.18
N SER A 58 -7.01 -8.40 9.32
CA SER A 58 -8.28 -8.95 9.80
C SER A 58 -9.18 -7.82 10.26
N ASP A 59 -10.16 -7.47 9.43
CA ASP A 59 -11.21 -6.47 9.71
C ASP A 59 -11.99 -6.73 11.03
N PHE A 60 -11.79 -7.90 11.62
CA PHE A 60 -12.44 -8.36 12.85
C PHE A 60 -11.99 -7.63 14.12
N GLU A 61 -10.80 -6.99 14.13
CA GLU A 61 -10.29 -6.29 15.32
C GLU A 61 -10.85 -4.87 15.50
N ILE A 62 -11.35 -4.26 14.43
CA ILE A 62 -11.77 -2.84 14.43
C ILE A 62 -13.11 -2.64 15.18
N GLN A 63 -14.01 -3.62 15.10
CA GLN A 63 -15.39 -3.52 15.63
C GLN A 63 -15.50 -3.79 17.14
N ASN A 64 -14.49 -4.42 17.76
CA ASN A 64 -14.45 -4.72 19.21
C ASN A 64 -13.44 -3.84 19.97
N SER A 65 -13.03 -2.71 19.39
CA SER A 65 -12.09 -1.81 20.05
C SER A 65 -12.71 -1.23 21.32
N ILE A 66 -11.94 -1.29 22.41
CA ILE A 66 -12.29 -0.75 23.74
C ILE A 66 -12.70 0.73 23.63
N GLU A 67 -12.16 1.44 22.63
CA GLU A 67 -12.47 2.84 22.34
C GLU A 67 -13.91 3.08 21.90
N ALA A 68 -14.51 2.17 21.13
CA ALA A 68 -15.91 2.26 20.72
C ALA A 68 -16.85 2.10 21.93
N GLN A 69 -16.51 1.21 22.86
CA GLN A 69 -17.25 1.02 24.10
C GLN A 69 -17.11 2.23 25.05
N LEU A 70 -15.92 2.81 25.14
CA LEU A 70 -15.67 4.06 25.89
C LEU A 70 -16.35 5.27 25.25
N ALA A 71 -16.48 5.31 23.93
CA ALA A 71 -17.21 6.37 23.23
C ALA A 71 -18.71 6.33 23.55
N ALA A 72 -19.32 5.14 23.64
CA ALA A 72 -20.71 4.98 24.02
C ALA A 72 -20.99 5.41 25.47
N LEU A 73 -20.00 5.32 26.36
CA LEU A 73 -20.14 5.69 27.77
C LEU A 73 -20.00 7.21 28.01
N ASN A 74 -19.37 7.95 27.09
CA ASN A 74 -19.15 9.39 27.25
C ASN A 74 -20.37 10.20 26.78
N HIS A 75 -20.95 11.01 27.66
CA HIS A 75 -22.09 11.89 27.35
C HIS A 75 -21.69 13.26 26.78
N TYR A 76 -20.40 13.62 26.83
CA TYR A 76 -19.90 14.86 26.25
C TYR A 76 -19.64 14.71 24.75
N LYS A 77 -19.95 15.75 23.98
CA LYS A 77 -19.61 15.79 22.56
C LYS A 77 -18.09 15.76 22.38
N ARG A 78 -17.61 14.90 21.48
CA ARG A 78 -16.20 14.86 21.08
C ARG A 78 -15.97 15.80 19.90
N PRO A 79 -14.80 16.46 19.81
CA PRO A 79 -14.38 17.13 18.59
C PRO A 79 -14.31 16.11 17.46
N SER A 80 -14.75 16.53 16.27
CA SER A 80 -14.58 15.78 15.04
C SER A 80 -13.10 15.74 14.64
N LEU A 81 -12.68 14.65 14.00
CA LEU A 81 -11.29 14.48 13.54
C LEU A 81 -11.00 15.35 12.31
N SER A 82 -11.99 15.51 11.43
CA SER A 82 -11.94 16.37 10.25
C SER A 82 -13.05 17.40 10.27
N VAL A 83 -12.80 18.52 9.60
CA VAL A 83 -13.79 19.59 9.43
C VAL A 83 -14.96 19.12 8.57
N ASN A 84 -16.17 19.34 9.06
CA ASN A 84 -17.40 19.28 8.27
C ASN A 84 -17.86 20.68 7.84
N GLU A 85 -18.61 20.79 6.76
CA GLU A 85 -19.07 22.09 6.21
C GLU A 85 -19.86 22.92 7.23
N ASN A 86 -20.66 22.25 8.06
CA ASN A 86 -21.45 22.89 9.12
C ASN A 86 -20.57 23.52 10.22
N GLU A 87 -19.37 22.99 10.44
CA GLU A 87 -18.47 23.46 11.51
C GLU A 87 -17.82 24.82 11.15
N TRP A 88 -17.69 25.14 9.86
CA TRP A 88 -17.29 26.50 9.44
C TRP A 88 -18.31 27.53 9.89
N THR A 89 -19.60 27.25 9.70
CA THR A 89 -20.67 28.16 10.13
C THR A 89 -20.70 28.33 11.65
N ASP A 90 -20.40 27.25 12.38
CA ASP A 90 -20.32 27.28 13.83
C ASP A 90 -19.11 28.11 14.31
N MET A 91 -17.98 28.02 13.61
CA MET A 91 -16.82 28.86 13.89
C MET A 91 -17.09 30.33 13.63
N ASP A 92 -17.83 30.68 12.58
CA ASP A 92 -18.25 32.06 12.30
C ASP A 92 -19.13 32.60 13.42
N VAL A 93 -20.12 31.82 13.89
CA VAL A 93 -20.97 32.20 15.03
C VAL A 93 -20.14 32.38 16.30
N HIS A 94 -19.21 31.47 16.58
CA HIS A 94 -18.31 31.60 17.72
C HIS A 94 -17.46 32.87 17.63
N SER A 95 -16.89 33.19 16.45
CA SER A 95 -16.09 34.39 16.26
C SER A 95 -16.88 35.68 16.55
N ASN A 96 -18.15 35.72 16.15
CA ASN A 96 -19.05 36.83 16.42
C ASN A 96 -19.38 36.92 17.92
N LEU A 97 -19.63 35.78 18.58
CA LEU A 97 -19.89 35.74 20.02
C LEU A 97 -18.69 36.20 20.84
N VAL A 98 -17.47 35.79 20.48
CA VAL A 98 -16.24 36.25 21.16
C VAL A 98 -16.11 37.78 21.13
N ALA A 99 -16.57 38.42 20.05
CA ALA A 99 -16.54 39.87 19.91
C ALA A 99 -17.60 40.59 20.76
N THR A 100 -18.74 39.96 21.06
CA THR A 100 -19.86 40.59 21.78
C THR A 100 -19.94 40.18 23.25
N ASP A 101 -19.85 38.89 23.54
CA ASP A 101 -20.02 38.31 24.87
C ASP A 101 -19.18 37.03 25.04
N PHE A 102 -18.17 37.12 25.89
CA PHE A 102 -17.21 36.05 26.12
C PHE A 102 -17.80 34.86 26.88
N GLU A 103 -18.80 35.08 27.76
CA GLU A 103 -19.37 33.97 28.54
C GLU A 103 -20.21 33.05 27.66
N SER A 104 -21.05 33.63 26.79
CA SER A 104 -21.81 32.86 25.81
C SER A 104 -20.90 32.20 24.76
N ALA A 105 -19.80 32.84 24.37
CA ALA A 105 -18.79 32.21 23.51
C ALA A 105 -18.19 30.94 24.15
N ARG A 106 -17.84 31.01 25.44
CA ARG A 106 -17.28 29.85 26.17
C ARG A 106 -18.28 28.70 26.26
N LEU A 107 -19.55 28.99 26.51
CA LEU A 107 -20.61 27.99 26.48
C LEU A 107 -20.77 27.39 25.08
N TYR A 108 -20.80 28.23 24.06
CA TYR A 108 -20.93 27.81 22.67
C TYR A 108 -19.82 26.82 22.26
N LEU A 109 -18.56 27.11 22.59
CA LEU A 109 -17.43 26.23 22.32
C LEU A 109 -17.54 24.88 23.05
N SER A 110 -18.05 24.87 24.29
CA SER A 110 -18.27 23.62 25.04
C SER A 110 -19.41 22.76 24.47
N MET A 111 -20.42 23.39 23.86
CA MET A 111 -21.53 22.69 23.20
C MET A 111 -21.15 22.22 21.78
N LYS A 112 -20.22 22.91 21.14
CA LYS A 112 -19.77 22.68 19.76
C LYS A 112 -18.25 22.78 19.71
N PRO A 113 -17.55 21.68 20.05
CA PRO A 113 -16.09 21.68 20.04
C PRO A 113 -15.56 21.86 18.61
N ALA A 114 -14.45 22.58 18.48
CA ALA A 114 -13.79 22.78 17.21
C ALA A 114 -13.17 21.46 16.69
N PRO A 115 -13.13 21.25 15.37
CA PRO A 115 -12.49 20.08 14.77
C PRO A 115 -10.98 20.07 15.04
N LEU A 116 -10.41 18.86 15.12
CA LEU A 116 -8.99 18.67 15.43
C LEU A 116 -8.06 18.97 14.25
N ALA A 117 -8.52 18.69 13.03
CA ALA A 117 -7.79 18.95 11.80
C ALA A 117 -8.74 19.31 10.65
N GLN A 118 -8.21 19.97 9.62
CA GLN A 118 -8.98 20.25 8.40
C GLN A 118 -9.32 18.97 7.61
N THR A 119 -8.44 17.98 7.67
CA THR A 119 -8.61 16.67 7.02
C THR A 119 -8.10 15.57 7.93
N ASP A 120 -8.81 14.45 7.94
CA ASP A 120 -8.46 13.26 8.72
C ASP A 120 -7.53 12.36 7.92
N ASP A 121 -6.26 12.76 7.84
CA ASP A 121 -5.23 11.93 7.22
C ASP A 121 -3.89 12.14 7.93
N ALA A 122 -3.50 11.12 8.71
CA ALA A 122 -2.24 11.10 9.47
C ALA A 122 -0.99 11.10 8.57
N LYS A 123 -1.12 10.75 7.28
CA LYS A 123 -0.02 10.69 6.31
C LYS A 123 -0.05 11.87 5.33
N ARG A 124 -0.97 12.83 5.50
CA ARG A 124 -1.09 13.96 4.58
C ARG A 124 0.14 14.86 4.66
N ILE A 125 0.78 15.05 3.52
CA ILE A 125 1.87 16.01 3.33
C ILE A 125 1.29 17.25 2.64
N PRO A 126 1.66 18.48 3.04
CA PRO A 126 1.23 19.70 2.37
C PRO A 126 1.65 19.71 0.90
N ASN A 127 0.75 20.16 0.01
CA ASN A 127 1.01 20.19 -1.44
C ASN A 127 2.27 20.99 -1.79
N ASP A 128 2.49 22.13 -1.12
CA ASP A 128 3.68 22.96 -1.33
C ASP A 128 4.99 22.19 -1.05
N VAL A 129 4.98 21.28 -0.06
CA VAL A 129 6.14 20.44 0.25
C VAL A 129 6.32 19.38 -0.83
N VAL A 130 5.23 18.78 -1.31
CA VAL A 130 5.26 17.79 -2.39
C VAL A 130 5.78 18.42 -3.68
N ASP A 131 5.31 19.61 -4.03
CA ASP A 131 5.69 20.29 -5.26
C ASP A 131 7.15 20.75 -5.27
N ASN A 132 7.73 21.01 -4.09
CA ASN A 132 9.16 21.29 -3.93
C ASN A 132 10.06 20.05 -3.95
N CYS A 133 9.48 18.84 -3.83
CA CYS A 133 10.26 17.61 -3.91
C CYS A 133 10.67 17.28 -5.35
N SER A 134 11.67 16.41 -5.50
CA SER A 134 12.07 15.92 -6.83
C SER A 134 10.91 15.24 -7.57
N LEU A 135 10.94 15.25 -8.91
CA LEU A 135 9.89 14.62 -9.74
C LEU A 135 9.69 13.14 -9.41
N ALA A 136 10.77 12.41 -9.09
CA ALA A 136 10.71 11.02 -8.66
C ALA A 136 9.88 10.87 -7.36
N THR A 137 10.14 11.71 -6.37
CA THR A 137 9.39 11.73 -5.11
C THR A 137 7.92 12.10 -5.31
N GLN A 138 7.64 13.07 -6.19
CA GLN A 138 6.27 13.47 -6.53
C GLN A 138 5.49 12.31 -7.16
N LYS A 139 6.10 11.60 -8.11
CA LYS A 139 5.49 10.42 -8.75
C LYS A 139 5.24 9.30 -7.73
N ARG A 140 6.17 9.11 -6.78
CA ARG A 140 6.04 8.14 -5.68
C ARG A 140 4.86 8.47 -4.77
N LEU A 141 4.78 9.71 -4.29
CA LEU A 141 3.71 10.15 -3.39
C LEU A 141 2.33 10.08 -4.06
N LYS A 142 2.25 10.32 -5.37
CA LYS A 142 1.03 10.18 -6.16
C LYS A 142 0.62 8.72 -6.42
N ARG A 143 1.41 7.72 -5.98
CA ARG A 143 1.19 6.28 -6.21
C ARG A 143 0.79 5.95 -7.65
N GLN A 144 1.43 6.62 -8.62
CA GLN A 144 1.09 6.43 -10.05
C GLN A 144 1.41 5.01 -10.56
N TYR A 145 2.25 4.28 -9.82
CA TYR A 145 2.62 2.91 -10.08
C TYR A 145 2.29 2.08 -8.83
N ALA A 146 1.67 0.91 -9.00
CA ALA A 146 1.42 0.01 -7.88
C ALA A 146 2.63 -0.90 -7.64
N ASN A 147 3.04 -0.98 -6.38
CA ASN A 147 4.10 -1.87 -5.91
C ASN A 147 3.57 -3.00 -5.00
N ALA A 148 2.26 -2.98 -4.71
CA ALA A 148 1.58 -4.00 -3.93
C ALA A 148 0.97 -5.05 -4.86
N PHE A 149 1.40 -6.30 -4.70
CA PHE A 149 0.76 -7.45 -5.33
C PHE A 149 -0.11 -8.15 -4.31
N LYS A 150 -1.36 -8.42 -4.71
CA LYS A 150 -2.22 -9.34 -3.96
C LYS A 150 -1.64 -10.74 -4.12
N GLU A 151 -1.19 -11.35 -3.04
CA GLU A 151 -0.69 -12.72 -3.04
C GLU A 151 -1.86 -13.68 -3.34
N ASP A 152 -1.72 -14.46 -4.42
CA ASP A 152 -2.62 -15.56 -4.72
C ASP A 152 -1.92 -16.89 -4.40
N ASN A 153 -2.13 -17.37 -3.18
CA ASN A 153 -1.56 -18.61 -2.67
C ASN A 153 -1.97 -19.85 -3.47
N THR A 154 -3.00 -19.76 -4.33
CA THR A 154 -3.49 -20.91 -5.12
C THR A 154 -2.64 -21.18 -6.37
N LEU A 155 -1.91 -20.18 -6.87
CA LEU A 155 -1.05 -20.32 -8.06
C LEU A 155 0.21 -21.15 -7.81
N LEU A 156 0.66 -21.24 -6.54
CA LEU A 156 1.79 -22.10 -6.18
C LEU A 156 1.49 -23.58 -6.46
N TYR A 157 0.24 -24.01 -6.31
CA TYR A 157 -0.17 -25.39 -6.56
C TYR A 157 -0.04 -25.76 -8.05
N GLU A 158 -0.36 -24.84 -8.96
CA GLU A 158 -0.23 -25.05 -10.41
C GLU A 158 1.23 -25.12 -10.88
N ILE A 159 2.11 -24.34 -10.25
CA ILE A 159 3.56 -24.38 -10.54
C ILE A 159 4.16 -25.71 -10.08
N ILE A 160 3.75 -26.20 -8.90
CA ILE A 160 4.22 -27.48 -8.37
C ILE A 160 3.69 -28.66 -9.19
N SER A 161 2.41 -28.62 -9.61
CA SER A 161 1.83 -29.68 -10.44
C SER A 161 2.47 -29.73 -11.83
N SER A 162 2.70 -28.58 -12.48
CA SER A 162 3.37 -28.51 -13.78
C SER A 162 4.84 -28.96 -13.74
N GLN A 163 5.57 -28.73 -12.63
CA GLN A 163 6.91 -29.31 -12.44
C GLN A 163 6.90 -30.80 -12.08
N GLY A 164 5.85 -31.30 -11.40
CA GLY A 164 5.66 -32.71 -11.09
C GLY A 164 5.40 -33.57 -12.33
N GLU A 165 4.66 -33.05 -13.31
CA GLU A 165 4.38 -33.74 -14.57
C GLU A 165 5.56 -33.71 -15.56
N GLY A 166 6.48 -32.75 -15.42
CA GLY A 166 7.65 -32.59 -16.29
C GLY A 166 8.82 -33.55 -16.04
N ARG A 167 8.77 -34.41 -15.01
CA ARG A 167 9.84 -35.40 -14.70
C ARG A 167 9.46 -36.86 -14.93
N TYR A 168 8.23 -37.16 -15.34
CA TYR A 168 7.78 -38.52 -15.63
C TYR A 168 7.32 -38.65 -17.09
N GLY A 169 8.24 -38.46 -18.04
CA GLY A 169 7.83 -38.43 -19.44
C GLY A 169 8.92 -38.52 -20.48
N LYS A 170 9.97 -39.31 -20.24
CA LYS A 170 10.84 -39.94 -21.27
C LYS A 170 11.95 -40.68 -20.55
N ASP A 171 11.78 -42.00 -20.43
CA ASP A 171 12.82 -42.99 -20.76
C ASP A 171 12.25 -44.38 -20.50
N LYS A 172 11.90 -45.06 -21.60
CA LYS A 172 11.71 -46.51 -21.59
C LYS A 172 13.11 -47.13 -21.42
N HIS A 173 13.47 -47.59 -20.24
CA HIS A 173 14.36 -48.74 -20.09
C HIS A 173 14.15 -49.42 -18.73
N GLN A 174 13.83 -50.72 -18.82
CA GLN A 174 14.02 -51.82 -17.86
C GLN A 174 13.90 -51.57 -16.35
N THR A 175 12.93 -52.30 -15.80
CA THR A 175 12.79 -52.72 -14.40
C THR A 175 14.09 -53.23 -13.79
N THR A 176 14.62 -52.51 -12.80
CA THR A 176 15.32 -53.08 -11.64
C THR A 176 15.12 -52.16 -10.45
N THR A 177 14.43 -52.65 -9.44
CA THR A 177 14.31 -52.07 -8.09
C THR A 177 15.69 -51.93 -7.45
N PRO A 178 16.07 -50.78 -6.87
CA PRO A 178 17.14 -50.74 -5.89
C PRO A 178 16.56 -50.76 -4.47
N ASP A 179 16.98 -51.80 -3.74
CA ASP A 179 16.83 -51.98 -2.30
C ASP A 179 17.45 -50.80 -1.53
N PHE A 180 16.71 -50.26 -0.58
CA PHE A 180 17.26 -49.37 0.45
C PHE A 180 17.90 -50.21 1.54
N SER A 181 19.17 -50.58 1.38
CA SER A 181 20.00 -51.01 2.51
C SER A 181 21.49 -50.86 2.21
N SER A 182 22.10 -49.76 2.69
CA SER A 182 23.51 -49.67 3.14
C SER A 182 23.97 -48.21 3.24
N PHE A 183 23.66 -47.58 4.36
CA PHE A 183 24.51 -46.51 4.92
C PHE A 183 24.82 -46.86 6.37
N GLU A 184 25.53 -47.96 6.55
CA GLU A 184 26.38 -48.16 7.72
C GLU A 184 27.78 -48.52 7.22
N ASN A 185 28.77 -47.84 7.81
CA ASN A 185 30.21 -47.92 7.59
C ASN A 185 30.74 -47.11 6.41
N ILE A 186 31.40 -46.00 6.72
CA ILE A 186 32.87 -45.95 6.84
C ILE A 186 33.27 -44.62 7.48
N ALA A 187 34.16 -44.73 8.46
CA ALA A 187 34.91 -43.66 9.13
C ALA A 187 36.11 -43.22 8.28
#